data_AF-Q4RBT5-F1
#
_entry.id   AF-Q4RBT5-F1
#
_cell.length_a   1.000
_cell.length_b   1.000
_cell.length_c   1.000
_cell.angle_alpha   90.00
_cell.angle_beta   90.00
_cell.angle_gamma   90.00
#
_symmetry.space_group_name_H-M   'P 1'
#
loop_
_entity.id
_entity.type
_entity.pdbx_description
1 polymer ?
#
loop_
_entity_poly.entity_id
_entity_poly.type
_entity_poly.pdbx_seq_one_letter_code
_entity_poly.pdbx_strand_id
1 'polypeptide(L)'
;MSSGNLNCSSSQELTRKYQHVVYAVVYTLILLFGLLGNVLALWMFRAYAKETKKAVMFMKNLAVADLLQVTVPTPCVLHAGKVLSLPMRIYYYLYDSWPFGQPLCVISFYLKYVNMYASIYFLVCISVRRCELIMRPLKYNSPRRKGDLLMCVAGWLLVCPCCLAFPLLRTTEQNSNSTDRAASKSVCFAELPMRDIGAPAAGVLLIAAELLGFIVPLILVLACTCLTAGSLRKQTGGAFPDLGEKRRALRMVLSCAVVFLFCFAPYHITMPLDFLVKAKILRDCSTRDLILRSHTVTLCLASLNCSLDPLMYYFTTEEFWRRLSKAELPD
;
A
#
# COMPACT_ATOMS: atom_id res chain seq x y z
N MET A 1 -16.44 -39.56 18.36
CA MET A 1 -16.42 -38.15 17.93
C MET A 1 -15.01 -37.55 18.09
N SER A 2 -13.99 -38.07 17.40
CA SER A 2 -12.59 -37.56 17.49
C SER A 2 -11.97 -37.20 16.12
N SER A 3 -12.64 -37.52 15.01
CA SER A 3 -12.09 -37.36 13.66
C SER A 3 -12.14 -35.92 13.10
N GLY A 4 -12.89 -35.01 13.73
CA GLY A 4 -12.99 -33.60 13.29
C GLY A 4 -11.79 -32.73 13.67
N ASN A 5 -11.18 -32.97 14.84
CA ASN A 5 -10.08 -32.13 15.35
C ASN A 5 -8.71 -32.44 14.69
N LEU A 6 -8.50 -33.68 14.24
CA LEU A 6 -7.29 -34.08 13.48
C LEU A 6 -7.23 -33.45 12.08
N ASN A 7 -8.39 -33.17 11.47
CA ASN A 7 -8.46 -32.62 10.12
C ASN A 7 -8.17 -31.11 10.07
N CYS A 8 -8.55 -30.36 11.13
CA CYS A 8 -8.33 -28.92 11.19
C CYS A 8 -6.90 -28.55 11.61
N SER A 9 -6.22 -29.39 12.39
CA SER A 9 -4.83 -29.18 12.80
C SER A 9 -3.84 -29.42 11.65
N SER A 10 -4.02 -30.51 10.90
CA SER A 10 -3.23 -30.80 9.69
C SER A 10 -3.43 -29.74 8.59
N SER A 11 -4.68 -29.28 8.40
CA SER A 11 -4.99 -28.16 7.49
C SER A 11 -4.25 -26.88 7.89
N GLN A 12 -4.24 -26.50 9.17
CA GLN A 12 -3.55 -25.29 9.67
C GLN A 12 -2.04 -25.32 9.43
N GLU A 13 -1.38 -26.47 9.61
CA GLU A 13 0.05 -26.59 9.32
C GLU A 13 0.36 -26.39 7.83
N LEU A 14 -0.49 -26.93 6.96
CA LEU A 14 -0.37 -26.76 5.51
C LEU A 14 -0.61 -25.29 5.11
N THR A 15 -1.61 -24.62 5.69
CA THR A 15 -1.86 -23.19 5.49
C THR A 15 -0.64 -22.36 5.89
N ARG A 16 -0.03 -22.63 7.04
CA ARG A 16 1.16 -21.92 7.50
C ARG A 16 2.34 -22.10 6.54
N LYS A 17 2.61 -23.33 6.08
CA LYS A 17 3.66 -23.58 5.09
C LYS A 17 3.40 -22.82 3.78
N TYR A 18 2.15 -22.85 3.31
CA TYR A 18 1.71 -22.10 2.14
C TYR A 18 1.97 -20.59 2.30
N GLN A 19 1.57 -20.02 3.44
CA GLN A 19 1.81 -18.61 3.77
C GLN A 19 3.28 -18.23 3.69
N HIS A 20 4.15 -19.01 4.35
CA HIS A 20 5.58 -18.75 4.38
C HIS A 20 6.20 -18.75 2.98
N VAL A 21 5.87 -19.74 2.16
CA VAL A 21 6.39 -19.83 0.78
C VAL A 21 5.91 -18.65 -0.06
N VAL A 22 4.61 -18.34 -0.03
CA VAL A 22 4.02 -17.25 -0.82
C VAL A 22 4.61 -15.90 -0.41
N TYR A 23 4.69 -15.61 0.89
CA TYR A 23 5.28 -14.35 1.37
C TYR A 23 6.76 -14.24 1.00
N ALA A 24 7.56 -15.29 1.18
CA ALA A 24 8.99 -15.25 0.87
C ALA A 24 9.24 -14.97 -0.62
N VAL A 25 8.51 -15.65 -1.52
CA VAL A 25 8.65 -15.46 -2.98
C VAL A 25 8.21 -14.05 -3.37
N VAL A 26 7.00 -13.65 -2.98
CA VAL A 26 6.44 -12.35 -3.41
C VAL A 26 7.21 -11.18 -2.83
N TYR A 27 7.63 -11.23 -1.57
CA TYR A 27 8.42 -10.15 -0.96
C TYR A 27 9.82 -10.03 -1.56
N THR A 28 10.41 -11.13 -2.04
CA THR A 28 11.68 -11.09 -2.78
C THR A 28 11.52 -10.37 -4.13
N LEU A 29 10.44 -10.65 -4.86
CA LEU A 29 10.14 -9.94 -6.11
C LEU A 29 9.87 -8.45 -5.86
N ILE A 30 9.08 -8.14 -4.84
CA ILE A 30 8.79 -6.76 -4.44
C ILE A 30 10.07 -6.02 -4.06
N LEU A 31 10.97 -6.67 -3.33
CA LEU A 31 12.24 -6.06 -2.95
C LEU A 31 13.04 -5.66 -4.19
N LEU A 32 13.14 -6.56 -5.18
CA LEU A 32 13.90 -6.29 -6.40
C LEU A 32 13.27 -5.15 -7.20
N PHE A 33 12.00 -5.26 -7.58
CA PHE A 33 11.36 -4.31 -8.48
C PHE A 33 10.96 -3.00 -7.77
N GLY A 34 10.45 -3.10 -6.54
CA GLY A 34 10.02 -1.95 -5.74
C GLY A 34 11.18 -1.06 -5.31
N LEU A 35 12.32 -1.63 -4.88
CA LEU A 35 13.48 -0.81 -4.50
C LEU A 35 14.08 -0.11 -5.72
N LEU A 36 14.40 -0.86 -6.78
CA LEU A 36 15.03 -0.31 -7.98
C LEU A 36 14.11 0.74 -8.64
N GLY A 37 12.82 0.41 -8.81
CA GLY A 37 11.85 1.30 -9.44
C GLY A 37 11.64 2.61 -8.69
N ASN A 38 11.46 2.56 -7.37
CA ASN A 38 11.20 3.77 -6.58
C ASN A 38 12.45 4.62 -6.34
N VAL A 39 13.64 4.01 -6.22
CA VAL A 39 14.90 4.76 -6.15
C VAL A 39 15.14 5.49 -7.48
N LEU A 40 14.99 4.80 -8.61
CA LEU A 40 15.11 5.40 -9.93
C LEU A 40 14.10 6.53 -10.12
N ALA A 41 12.84 6.33 -9.71
CA ALA A 41 11.80 7.35 -9.78
C ALA A 41 12.14 8.60 -8.96
N LEU A 42 12.59 8.44 -7.71
CA LEU A 42 13.00 9.58 -6.90
C LEU A 42 14.23 10.30 -7.46
N TRP A 43 15.21 9.55 -7.98
CA TRP A 43 16.39 10.14 -8.63
C TRP A 43 15.98 10.98 -9.84
N MET A 44 15.12 10.42 -10.71
CA MET A 44 14.52 11.16 -11.83
C MET A 44 13.76 12.39 -11.31
N PHE A 45 12.88 12.25 -10.32
CA PHE A 45 12.11 13.38 -9.81
C PHE A 45 12.94 14.46 -9.11
N ARG A 46 14.17 14.17 -8.68
CA ARG A 46 15.13 15.15 -8.15
C ARG A 46 15.84 15.86 -9.29
N ALA A 47 16.41 15.11 -10.24
CA ALA A 47 17.08 15.66 -11.41
C ALA A 47 16.13 16.56 -12.22
N TYR A 48 14.87 16.16 -12.36
CA TYR A 48 13.88 16.80 -13.22
C TYR A 48 12.85 17.67 -12.47
N ALA A 49 13.10 17.97 -11.18
CA ALA A 49 12.18 18.73 -10.31
C ALA A 49 11.94 20.19 -10.74
N LYS A 50 12.84 20.76 -11.56
CA LYS A 50 12.85 22.19 -11.87
C LYS A 50 11.70 22.63 -12.79
N GLU A 51 11.10 21.74 -13.58
CA GLU A 51 10.11 22.13 -14.61
C GLU A 51 8.68 21.61 -14.43
N THR A 52 8.44 20.49 -13.71
CA THR A 52 7.11 19.86 -13.60
C THR A 52 6.57 19.87 -12.16
N LYS A 53 5.90 20.95 -11.75
CA LYS A 53 5.80 21.28 -10.31
C LYS A 53 4.58 20.78 -9.52
N LYS A 54 3.48 20.34 -10.15
CA LYS A 54 2.19 20.11 -9.44
C LYS A 54 1.89 18.63 -9.10
N ALA A 55 1.84 17.73 -10.09
CA ALA A 55 1.54 16.31 -9.83
C ALA A 55 2.72 15.48 -9.29
N VAL A 56 3.94 15.96 -9.49
CA VAL A 56 5.18 15.30 -9.04
C VAL A 56 5.28 15.25 -7.51
N MET A 57 4.61 16.15 -6.77
CA MET A 57 4.66 16.16 -5.32
C MET A 57 3.99 14.93 -4.69
N PHE A 58 2.78 14.57 -5.12
CA PHE A 58 2.09 13.38 -4.61
C PHE A 58 2.82 12.10 -5.02
N MET A 59 3.37 12.04 -6.24
CA MET A 59 4.20 10.90 -6.69
C MET A 59 5.50 10.76 -5.90
N LYS A 60 6.14 11.86 -5.52
CA LYS A 60 7.31 11.83 -4.62
C LYS A 60 6.94 11.24 -3.27
N ASN A 61 5.82 11.65 -2.69
CA ASN A 61 5.37 11.12 -1.39
C ASN A 61 4.95 9.64 -1.50
N LEU A 62 4.33 9.23 -2.60
CA LEU A 62 4.04 7.82 -2.90
C LEU A 62 5.32 6.99 -2.95
N ALA A 63 6.32 7.41 -3.73
CA ALA A 63 7.62 6.74 -3.79
C ALA A 63 8.35 6.72 -2.42
N VAL A 64 8.17 7.76 -1.59
CA VAL A 64 8.68 7.75 -0.20
C VAL A 64 7.94 6.71 0.65
N ALA A 65 6.62 6.62 0.56
CA ALA A 65 5.84 5.60 1.28
C ALA A 65 6.24 4.18 0.87
N ASP A 66 6.50 3.95 -0.42
CA ASP A 66 6.98 2.68 -0.96
C ASP A 66 8.36 2.32 -0.43
N LEU A 67 9.29 3.28 -0.42
CA LEU A 67 10.62 3.06 0.14
C LEU A 67 10.60 2.88 1.66
N LEU A 68 9.68 3.51 2.39
CA LEU A 68 9.49 3.28 3.83
C LEU A 68 8.99 1.87 4.14
N GLN A 69 8.19 1.26 3.26
CA GLN A 69 7.86 -0.17 3.41
C GLN A 69 9.10 -1.05 3.22
N VAL A 70 9.96 -0.69 2.27
CA VAL A 70 11.18 -1.45 1.98
C VAL A 70 12.24 -1.22 3.06
N THR A 71 12.34 -0.02 3.63
CA THR A 71 13.39 0.44 4.56
C THR A 71 12.83 0.89 5.92
N VAL A 72 13.40 0.40 7.02
CA VAL A 72 13.18 0.88 8.39
C VAL A 72 14.13 2.05 8.68
N PRO A 73 13.62 3.22 9.08
CA PRO A 73 14.44 4.25 9.70
C PRO A 73 14.80 3.81 11.12
N THR A 74 16.07 3.47 11.36
CA THR A 74 16.57 3.18 12.70
C THR A 74 17.08 4.48 13.35
N PRO A 75 16.63 4.83 14.57
CA PRO A 75 17.06 6.05 15.25
C PRO A 75 18.53 6.01 15.72
N CYS A 76 19.20 4.86 15.66
CA CYS A 76 20.48 4.64 16.35
C CYS A 76 21.73 4.49 15.46
N VAL A 77 21.68 4.76 14.16
CA VAL A 77 22.92 4.82 13.37
C VAL A 77 23.05 6.20 12.75
N LEU A 78 23.83 7.02 13.44
CA LEU A 78 24.45 8.27 13.01
C LEU A 78 25.40 7.99 11.83
N HIS A 79 24.93 7.39 10.74
CA HIS A 79 25.56 7.21 9.43
C HIS A 79 24.66 6.29 8.59
N ALA A 80 23.65 6.84 7.91
CA ALA A 80 23.01 6.31 6.69
C ALA A 80 22.68 4.79 6.57
N GLY A 81 22.61 4.03 7.66
CA GLY A 81 22.31 2.60 7.66
C GLY A 81 20.81 2.37 7.57
N LYS A 82 20.23 2.44 6.36
CA LYS A 82 18.86 2.00 6.14
C LYS A 82 18.79 0.49 6.35
N VAL A 83 18.11 0.06 7.39
CA VAL A 83 17.80 -1.36 7.61
C VAL A 83 16.63 -1.72 6.70
N LEU A 84 16.67 -2.85 6.01
CA LEU A 84 15.65 -3.20 5.04
C LEU A 84 14.55 -4.03 5.74
N SER A 85 13.37 -3.45 5.91
CA SER A 85 12.18 -4.07 6.53
C SER A 85 11.78 -5.35 5.79
N LEU A 86 11.83 -5.33 4.45
CA LEU A 86 11.44 -6.47 3.62
C LEU A 86 12.36 -7.69 3.77
N PRO A 87 13.70 -7.60 3.68
CA PRO A 87 14.60 -8.72 3.98
C PRO A 87 14.41 -9.33 5.35
N MET A 88 14.12 -8.53 6.37
CA MET A 88 13.82 -9.08 7.69
C MET A 88 12.56 -9.95 7.66
N ARG A 89 11.52 -9.51 6.93
CA ARG A 89 10.33 -10.34 6.69
C ARG A 89 10.64 -11.59 5.89
N ILE A 90 11.43 -11.47 4.82
CA ILE A 90 11.84 -12.61 3.99
C ILE A 90 12.61 -13.62 4.85
N TYR A 91 13.55 -13.16 5.68
CA TYR A 91 14.27 -14.01 6.63
C TYR A 91 13.29 -14.76 7.56
N TYR A 92 12.31 -14.05 8.13
CA TYR A 92 11.30 -14.66 8.98
C TYR A 92 10.51 -15.77 8.26
N TYR A 93 10.07 -15.53 7.02
CA TYR A 93 9.29 -16.53 6.29
C TYR A 93 10.12 -17.72 5.81
N LEU A 94 11.42 -17.54 5.58
CA LEU A 94 12.34 -18.63 5.21
C LEU A 94 12.79 -19.47 6.41
N TYR A 95 13.12 -18.83 7.54
CA TYR A 95 13.75 -19.48 8.69
C TYR A 95 12.82 -19.67 9.88
N ASP A 96 11.56 -19.22 9.78
CA ASP A 96 10.55 -19.34 10.83
C ASP A 96 11.05 -18.83 12.19
N SER A 97 11.85 -17.75 12.18
CA SER A 97 12.48 -17.17 13.36
C SER A 97 12.72 -15.67 13.20
N TRP A 98 12.58 -14.90 14.29
CA TRP A 98 12.78 -13.44 14.31
C TRP A 98 13.89 -13.01 15.29
N PRO A 99 15.17 -13.00 14.87
CA PRO A 99 16.27 -12.65 15.77
C PRO A 99 16.44 -11.14 16.01
N PHE A 100 15.71 -10.29 15.28
CA PHE A 100 15.92 -8.82 15.27
C PHE A 100 15.28 -8.07 16.45
N GLY A 101 14.64 -8.79 17.37
CA GLY A 101 14.01 -8.20 18.56
C GLY A 101 12.65 -7.54 18.32
N GLN A 102 11.90 -7.33 19.40
CA GLN A 102 10.51 -6.89 19.36
C GLN A 102 10.29 -5.48 18.75
N PRO A 103 11.14 -4.47 18.98
CA PRO A 103 10.92 -3.14 18.40
C PRO A 103 10.92 -3.15 16.86
N LEU A 104 11.87 -3.87 16.24
CA LEU A 104 11.93 -4.01 14.79
C LEU A 104 10.76 -4.80 14.24
N CYS A 105 10.21 -5.75 15.01
CA CYS A 105 9.00 -6.47 14.62
C CYS A 105 7.79 -5.52 14.50
N VAL A 106 7.53 -4.75 15.56
CA VAL A 106 6.41 -3.81 15.63
C VAL A 106 6.54 -2.72 14.58
N ILE A 107 7.73 -2.14 14.40
CA ILE A 107 7.98 -1.11 13.37
C ILE A 107 7.78 -1.70 11.97
N SER A 108 8.32 -2.89 11.71
CA SER A 108 8.12 -3.55 10.40
C SER A 108 6.65 -3.77 10.13
N PHE A 109 5.88 -4.28 11.09
CA PHE A 109 4.43 -4.45 10.96
C PHE A 109 3.72 -3.11 10.71
N TYR A 110 4.03 -2.07 11.49
CA TYR A 110 3.46 -0.74 11.35
C TYR A 110 3.69 -0.14 9.95
N LEU A 111 4.93 -0.22 9.44
CA LEU A 111 5.30 0.31 8.12
C LEU A 111 4.51 -0.35 6.98
N LYS A 112 4.06 -1.61 7.14
CA LYS A 112 3.17 -2.28 6.17
C LYS A 112 1.87 -1.54 5.97
N TYR A 113 1.20 -1.21 7.07
CA TYR A 113 -0.08 -0.54 7.03
C TYR A 113 0.08 0.92 6.63
N VAL A 114 1.11 1.61 7.14
CA VAL A 114 1.41 2.98 6.73
C VAL A 114 1.61 3.07 5.22
N ASN A 115 2.38 2.16 4.62
CA ASN A 115 2.54 2.14 3.16
C ASN A 115 1.21 1.92 2.44
N MET A 116 0.45 0.88 2.80
CA MET A 116 -0.82 0.59 2.15
C MET A 116 -1.79 1.79 2.17
N TYR A 117 -2.01 2.38 3.35
CA TYR A 117 -2.94 3.50 3.51
C TYR A 117 -2.38 4.81 2.94
N ALA A 118 -1.07 5.07 3.01
CA ALA A 118 -0.45 6.22 2.37
C ALA A 118 -0.55 6.11 0.84
N SER A 119 -0.30 4.93 0.27
CA SER A 119 -0.42 4.71 -1.17
C SER A 119 -1.84 4.91 -1.66
N ILE A 120 -2.84 4.39 -0.94
CA ILE A 120 -4.26 4.67 -1.22
C ILE A 120 -4.55 6.18 -1.21
N TYR A 121 -4.11 6.88 -0.15
CA TYR A 121 -4.32 8.31 -0.02
C TYR A 121 -3.70 9.10 -1.19
N PHE A 122 -2.44 8.80 -1.55
CA PHE A 122 -1.75 9.50 -2.63
C PHE A 122 -2.32 9.16 -4.00
N LEU A 123 -2.79 7.94 -4.25
CA LEU A 123 -3.51 7.58 -5.48
C LEU A 123 -4.81 8.37 -5.65
N VAL A 124 -5.57 8.55 -4.56
CA VAL A 124 -6.77 9.40 -4.56
C VAL A 124 -6.39 10.85 -4.86
N CYS A 125 -5.37 11.38 -4.19
CA CYS A 125 -4.89 12.75 -4.44
C CYS A 125 -4.46 12.94 -5.90
N ILE A 126 -3.73 11.99 -6.49
CA ILE A 126 -3.33 12.02 -7.90
C ILE A 126 -4.57 12.02 -8.79
N SER A 127 -5.53 11.13 -8.53
CA SER A 127 -6.76 10.98 -9.33
C SER A 127 -7.61 12.25 -9.30
N VAL A 128 -7.85 12.81 -8.11
CA VAL A 128 -8.59 14.06 -7.91
C VAL A 128 -7.89 15.21 -8.61
N ARG A 129 -6.57 15.34 -8.44
CA ARG A 129 -5.80 16.43 -9.08
C ARG A 129 -5.81 16.37 -10.59
N ARG A 130 -5.75 15.17 -11.17
CA ARG A 130 -5.88 15.00 -12.62
C ARG A 130 -7.29 15.31 -13.11
N CYS A 131 -8.31 14.88 -12.37
CA CYS A 131 -9.69 15.21 -12.69
C CYS A 131 -9.96 16.73 -12.60
N GLU A 132 -9.46 17.41 -11.57
CA GLU A 132 -9.61 18.87 -11.40
C GLU A 132 -8.95 19.67 -12.53
N LEU A 133 -7.74 19.27 -12.94
CA LEU A 133 -7.02 19.89 -14.06
C LEU A 133 -7.86 19.90 -15.35
N ILE A 134 -8.51 18.77 -15.66
CA ILE A 134 -9.32 18.61 -16.87
C ILE A 134 -10.64 19.36 -16.78
N MET A 135 -11.28 19.34 -15.61
CA MET A 135 -12.62 19.90 -15.42
C MET A 135 -12.59 21.43 -15.22
N ARG A 136 -11.50 22.00 -14.68
CA ARG A 136 -11.41 23.43 -14.33
C ARG A 136 -10.05 24.05 -14.71
N PRO A 137 -9.68 24.08 -16.01
CA PRO A 137 -8.39 24.61 -16.46
C PRO A 137 -8.18 26.09 -16.08
N LEU A 138 -9.23 26.93 -16.11
CA LEU A 138 -9.13 28.38 -15.86
C LEU A 138 -8.87 28.75 -14.39
N LYS A 139 -9.25 27.92 -13.41
CA LYS A 139 -8.93 28.11 -11.98
C LYS A 139 -7.57 27.52 -11.59
N TYR A 140 -6.87 26.88 -12.52
CA TYR A 140 -5.65 26.12 -12.28
C TYR A 140 -4.37 26.97 -12.25
N ASN A 141 -4.41 28.21 -12.76
CA ASN A 141 -3.23 29.07 -12.89
C ASN A 141 -2.75 29.73 -11.58
N SER A 142 -3.47 29.58 -10.47
CA SER A 142 -2.98 30.00 -9.15
C SER A 142 -1.97 28.99 -8.58
N PRO A 143 -0.86 29.43 -7.95
CA PRO A 143 0.15 28.54 -7.37
C PRO A 143 -0.38 27.84 -6.10
N ARG A 144 -1.16 26.77 -6.28
CA ARG A 144 -1.66 25.90 -5.20
C ARG A 144 -0.59 25.01 -4.54
N ARG A 145 0.70 25.30 -4.73
CA ARG A 145 1.83 24.54 -4.15
C ARG A 145 1.71 24.41 -2.63
N LYS A 146 1.23 25.47 -1.95
CA LYS A 146 0.96 25.43 -0.51
C LYS A 146 -0.16 24.46 -0.15
N GLY A 147 -1.21 24.40 -0.96
CA GLY A 147 -2.32 23.46 -0.78
C GLY A 147 -1.92 22.00 -1.03
N ASP A 148 -1.12 21.73 -2.08
CA ASP A 148 -0.60 20.38 -2.35
C ASP A 148 0.32 19.87 -1.22
N LEU A 149 1.19 20.76 -0.72
CA LEU A 149 2.04 20.46 0.42
C LEU A 149 1.21 20.20 1.68
N LEU A 150 0.21 21.04 1.95
CA LEU A 150 -0.69 20.86 3.08
C LEU A 150 -1.43 19.53 3.01
N MET A 151 -1.91 19.13 1.82
CA MET A 151 -2.54 17.82 1.62
C MET A 151 -1.54 16.68 1.89
N CYS A 152 -0.30 16.76 1.41
CA CYS A 152 0.71 15.74 1.70
C CYS A 152 0.98 15.62 3.20
N VAL A 153 1.20 16.76 3.88
CA VAL A 153 1.45 16.80 5.32
C VAL A 153 0.25 16.28 6.10
N ALA A 154 -0.97 16.72 5.75
CA ALA A 154 -2.21 16.23 6.36
C ALA A 154 -2.40 14.72 6.15
N GLY A 155 -2.09 14.22 4.95
CA GLY A 155 -2.10 12.78 4.66
C GLY A 155 -1.19 11.99 5.58
N TRP A 156 0.06 12.42 5.76
CA TRP A 156 0.99 11.78 6.70
C TRP A 156 0.52 11.88 8.15
N LEU A 157 0.02 13.05 8.57
CA LEU A 157 -0.52 13.26 9.92
C LEU A 157 -1.82 12.50 10.18
N LEU A 158 -2.56 12.11 9.14
CA LEU A 158 -3.74 11.27 9.24
C LEU A 158 -3.35 9.78 9.26
N VAL A 159 -2.58 9.34 8.27
CA VAL A 159 -2.26 7.92 8.04
C VAL A 159 -1.39 7.36 9.17
N CYS A 160 -0.34 8.06 9.59
CA CYS A 160 0.59 7.55 10.60
C CYS A 160 -0.12 7.27 11.94
N PRO A 161 -0.85 8.20 12.55
CA PRO A 161 -1.57 7.93 13.80
C PRO A 161 -2.66 6.86 13.66
N CYS A 162 -3.45 6.88 12.58
CA CYS A 162 -4.47 5.84 12.36
C CYS A 162 -3.85 4.45 12.27
N CYS A 163 -2.67 4.32 11.64
CA CYS A 163 -1.99 3.04 11.50
C CYS A 163 -1.40 2.51 12.81
N LEU A 164 -1.21 3.35 13.84
CA LEU A 164 -0.75 2.89 15.16
C LEU A 164 -1.78 1.99 15.85
N ALA A 165 -3.05 2.09 15.48
CA ALA A 165 -4.08 1.21 16.02
C ALA A 165 -3.78 -0.28 15.73
N PHE A 166 -3.33 -0.63 14.52
CA PHE A 166 -3.05 -2.02 14.14
C PHE A 166 -2.06 -2.76 15.05
N PRO A 167 -0.83 -2.25 15.30
CA PRO A 167 0.11 -2.91 16.22
C PRO A 167 -0.37 -2.90 17.67
N LEU A 168 -1.07 -1.85 18.13
CA LEU A 168 -1.55 -1.74 19.52
C LEU A 168 -2.65 -2.74 19.87
N LEU A 169 -3.41 -3.19 18.87
CA LEU A 169 -4.50 -4.14 19.04
C LEU A 169 -4.03 -5.59 18.99
N ARG A 170 -2.75 -5.83 18.73
CA ARG A 170 -2.17 -7.16 18.70
C ARG A 170 -1.69 -7.54 20.10
N THR A 171 -2.04 -8.73 20.57
CA THR A 171 -1.36 -9.27 21.76
C THR A 171 0.11 -9.47 21.43
N THR A 172 0.99 -9.11 22.35
CA THR A 172 2.37 -9.60 22.34
C THR A 172 2.44 -10.64 23.44
N GLU A 173 1.86 -11.83 23.21
CA GLU A 173 2.15 -12.95 24.11
C GLU A 173 3.56 -13.44 23.81
N GLN A 174 4.53 -12.78 24.45
CA GLN A 174 5.80 -13.43 24.73
C GLN A 174 5.48 -14.44 25.83
N ASN A 175 5.36 -15.72 25.46
CA ASN A 175 5.17 -16.84 26.38
C ASN A 175 6.32 -16.86 27.39
N SER A 176 6.19 -16.11 28.49
CA SER A 176 7.16 -16.05 29.58
C SER A 176 6.98 -17.19 30.58
N ASN A 177 5.96 -18.04 30.39
CA ASN A 177 5.57 -19.10 31.34
C ASN A 177 5.87 -20.52 30.86
N SER A 178 6.52 -20.72 29.71
CA SER A 178 7.02 -22.03 29.29
C SER A 178 8.48 -22.19 29.72
N THR A 179 8.72 -23.01 30.74
CA THR A 179 10.02 -23.36 31.31
C THR A 179 10.95 -24.14 30.37
N ASP A 180 10.51 -24.46 29.15
CA ASP A 180 11.35 -25.12 28.14
C ASP A 180 12.18 -24.10 27.35
N ARG A 181 13.43 -23.91 27.78
CA ARG A 181 14.43 -23.02 27.12
C ARG A 181 15.02 -23.59 25.83
N ALA A 182 14.52 -24.72 25.33
CA ALA A 182 14.93 -25.29 24.05
C ALA A 182 13.85 -25.00 23.00
N ALA A 183 14.13 -24.03 22.12
CA ALA A 183 13.29 -23.59 20.98
C ALA A 183 12.13 -22.62 21.27
N SER A 184 12.36 -21.58 22.09
CA SER A 184 11.57 -20.35 22.02
C SER A 184 11.85 -19.62 20.69
N LYS A 185 11.19 -20.05 19.61
CA LYS A 185 11.20 -19.30 18.34
C LYS A 185 10.44 -17.99 18.57
N SER A 186 11.13 -16.86 18.40
CA SER A 186 10.50 -15.54 18.42
C SER A 186 9.64 -15.37 17.16
N VAL A 187 8.34 -15.22 17.37
CA VAL A 187 7.34 -15.11 16.31
C VAL A 187 6.93 -13.65 16.12
N CYS A 188 7.12 -13.09 14.92
CA CYS A 188 6.87 -11.67 14.65
C CYS A 188 5.67 -11.42 13.72
N PHE A 189 5.56 -12.16 12.61
CA PHE A 189 4.49 -11.98 11.63
C PHE A 189 3.43 -13.07 11.65
N ALA A 190 3.58 -14.15 12.44
CA ALA A 190 2.46 -15.06 12.62
C ALA A 190 1.31 -14.26 13.21
N GLU A 191 0.12 -14.40 12.68
CA GLU A 191 -1.05 -13.63 13.05
C GLU A 191 -1.38 -13.86 14.53
N LEU A 192 -0.72 -13.11 15.44
CA LEU A 192 -0.92 -13.20 16.88
C LEU A 192 -2.38 -12.82 17.16
N PRO A 193 -3.00 -13.45 18.17
CA PRO A 193 -4.38 -13.15 18.51
C PRO A 193 -4.55 -11.65 18.75
N MET A 194 -5.67 -11.10 18.30
CA MET A 194 -6.05 -9.74 18.66
C MET A 194 -6.19 -9.68 20.18
N ARG A 195 -5.77 -8.57 20.79
CA ARG A 195 -6.03 -8.27 22.19
C ARG A 195 -7.53 -8.39 22.43
N ASP A 196 -7.94 -8.87 23.60
CA ASP A 196 -9.35 -8.84 24.03
C ASP A 196 -9.78 -7.39 24.21
N ILE A 197 -10.01 -6.70 23.10
CA ILE A 197 -10.71 -5.44 23.03
C ILE A 197 -12.18 -5.82 22.98
N GLY A 198 -13.04 -5.08 23.69
CA GLY A 198 -14.48 -5.32 23.58
C GLY A 198 -14.88 -5.38 22.10
N ALA A 199 -15.53 -6.49 21.71
CA ALA A 199 -16.02 -6.75 20.35
C ALA A 199 -16.59 -5.51 19.62
N PRO A 200 -17.36 -4.60 20.27
CA PRO A 200 -17.84 -3.38 19.62
C PRO A 200 -16.72 -2.42 19.17
N ALA A 201 -15.66 -2.21 19.97
CA ALA A 201 -14.59 -1.27 19.62
C ALA A 201 -13.71 -1.79 18.47
N ALA A 202 -13.46 -3.11 18.42
CA ALA A 202 -12.76 -3.72 17.30
C ALA A 202 -13.60 -3.65 16.00
N GLY A 203 -14.91 -3.84 16.11
CA GLY A 203 -15.85 -3.67 14.99
C GLY A 203 -15.89 -2.23 14.46
N VAL A 204 -15.94 -1.23 15.35
CA VAL A 204 -15.90 0.20 14.95
C VAL A 204 -14.62 0.53 14.20
N LEU A 205 -13.47 0.05 14.68
CA LEU A 205 -12.21 0.30 13.99
C LEU A 205 -12.13 -0.39 12.63
N LEU A 206 -12.62 -1.64 12.54
CA LEU A 206 -12.69 -2.36 11.27
C LEU A 206 -13.56 -1.60 10.26
N ILE A 207 -14.75 -1.16 10.68
CA ILE A 207 -15.66 -0.37 9.83
C ILE A 207 -15.00 0.94 9.41
N ALA A 208 -14.35 1.65 10.32
CA ALA A 208 -13.63 2.88 10.00
C ALA A 208 -12.48 2.63 9.01
N ALA A 209 -11.72 1.54 9.19
CA ALA A 209 -10.62 1.15 8.32
C ALA A 209 -11.10 0.80 6.91
N GLU A 210 -12.23 0.11 6.77
CA GLU A 210 -12.84 -0.22 5.47
C GLU A 210 -13.48 1.00 4.80
N LEU A 211 -14.17 1.85 5.57
CA LEU A 211 -14.79 3.05 5.03
C LEU A 211 -13.75 4.04 4.51
N LEU A 212 -12.73 4.34 5.33
CA LEU A 212 -11.68 5.31 5.01
C LEU A 212 -10.61 4.73 4.09
N GLY A 213 -10.32 3.44 4.20
CA GLY A 213 -9.30 2.75 3.42
C GLY A 213 -9.78 2.26 2.06
N PHE A 214 -11.06 1.92 1.92
CA PHE A 214 -11.56 1.29 0.71
C PHE A 214 -12.74 2.02 0.08
N ILE A 215 -13.86 2.15 0.78
CA ILE A 215 -15.12 2.62 0.17
C ILE A 215 -15.01 4.06 -0.32
N VAL A 216 -14.57 4.99 0.55
CA VAL A 216 -14.41 6.40 0.17
C VAL A 216 -13.36 6.58 -0.94
N PRO A 217 -12.15 6.01 -0.82
CA PRO A 217 -11.16 6.04 -1.91
C PRO A 217 -11.67 5.46 -3.24
N LEU A 218 -12.38 4.32 -3.20
CA LEU A 218 -12.93 3.67 -4.37
C LEU A 218 -13.92 4.59 -5.11
N ILE A 219 -14.87 5.18 -4.37
CA ILE A 219 -15.84 6.11 -4.95
C ILE A 219 -15.13 7.29 -5.59
N LEU A 220 -14.14 7.88 -4.92
CA LEU A 220 -13.40 9.03 -5.45
C LEU A 220 -12.62 8.68 -6.72
N VAL A 221 -11.90 7.55 -6.74
CA VAL A 221 -11.12 7.11 -7.89
C VAL A 221 -12.02 6.77 -9.08
N LEU A 222 -13.11 6.04 -8.86
CA LEU A 222 -14.07 5.71 -9.91
C LEU A 222 -14.79 6.95 -10.44
N ALA A 223 -15.25 7.84 -9.56
CA ALA A 223 -15.87 9.10 -9.96
C ALA A 223 -14.91 9.95 -10.80
N CYS A 224 -13.65 10.10 -10.37
CA CYS A 224 -12.62 10.82 -11.13
C CYS A 224 -12.37 10.17 -12.50
N THR A 225 -12.35 8.83 -12.56
CA THR A 225 -12.18 8.08 -13.81
C THR A 225 -13.35 8.33 -14.76
N CYS A 226 -14.59 8.20 -14.28
CA CYS A 226 -15.81 8.42 -15.07
C CYS A 226 -15.92 9.87 -15.57
N LEU A 227 -15.66 10.86 -14.71
CA LEU A 227 -15.69 12.28 -15.09
C LEU A 227 -14.64 12.60 -16.14
N THR A 228 -13.42 12.09 -15.96
CA THR A 228 -12.31 12.28 -16.89
C THR A 228 -12.61 11.61 -18.25
N ALA A 229 -13.15 10.39 -18.26
CA ALA A 229 -13.53 9.68 -19.47
C ALA A 229 -14.71 10.37 -20.20
N GLY A 230 -15.70 10.86 -19.44
CA GLY A 230 -16.85 11.59 -19.97
C GLY A 230 -16.46 12.93 -20.61
N SER A 231 -15.49 13.64 -20.03
CA SER A 231 -14.94 14.88 -20.60
C SER A 231 -14.32 14.65 -21.99
N LEU A 232 -13.71 13.49 -22.20
CA LEU A 232 -13.14 13.13 -23.50
C LEU A 232 -14.23 12.82 -24.56
N ARG A 233 -15.32 12.15 -24.15
CA ARG A 233 -16.44 11.81 -25.05
C ARG A 233 -17.24 13.02 -25.53
N LYS A 234 -17.37 14.05 -24.70
CA LYS A 234 -18.14 15.27 -25.05
C LYS A 234 -17.42 16.20 -26.04
N GLN A 235 -16.13 15.98 -26.32
CA GLN A 235 -15.31 16.89 -27.12
C GLN A 235 -15.00 16.44 -28.55
N THR A 236 -15.72 15.45 -29.08
CA THR A 236 -15.52 14.89 -30.44
C THR A 236 -15.89 15.86 -31.60
N GLY A 237 -16.03 17.17 -31.36
CA GLY A 237 -16.51 18.15 -32.35
C GLY A 237 -15.59 19.33 -32.69
N GLY A 238 -14.38 19.43 -32.13
CA GLY A 238 -13.48 20.56 -32.43
C GLY A 238 -12.01 20.27 -32.18
N ALA A 239 -11.18 20.44 -33.22
CA ALA A 239 -9.73 20.25 -33.17
C ALA A 239 -9.04 21.37 -32.36
N PHE A 240 -8.46 21.03 -31.20
CA PHE A 240 -7.62 21.95 -30.41
C PHE A 240 -6.52 21.21 -29.60
N PRO A 241 -5.43 21.90 -29.19
CA PRO A 241 -4.20 21.34 -28.60
C PRO A 241 -4.33 20.52 -27.30
N ASP A 242 -5.47 20.57 -26.61
CA ASP A 242 -5.69 20.03 -25.25
C ASP A 242 -6.05 18.52 -25.22
N LEU A 243 -6.35 17.90 -26.36
CA LEU A 243 -6.79 16.49 -26.41
C LEU A 243 -5.71 15.51 -25.93
N GLY A 244 -4.44 15.81 -26.21
CA GLY A 244 -3.29 15.02 -25.75
C GLY A 244 -3.13 15.04 -24.23
N GLU A 245 -3.32 16.20 -23.60
CA GLU A 245 -3.26 16.37 -22.15
C GLU A 245 -4.42 15.64 -21.46
N LYS A 246 -5.64 15.73 -22.00
CA LYS A 246 -6.81 14.98 -21.51
C LYS A 246 -6.67 13.47 -21.62
N ARG A 247 -6.28 12.94 -22.78
CA ARG A 247 -6.08 11.49 -22.98
C ARG A 247 -4.99 10.96 -22.03
N ARG A 248 -3.98 11.77 -21.76
CA ARG A 248 -2.93 11.43 -20.81
C ARG A 248 -3.41 11.45 -19.37
N ALA A 249 -4.11 12.51 -18.95
CA ALA A 249 -4.68 12.55 -17.61
C ALA A 249 -5.66 11.40 -17.38
N LEU A 250 -6.45 11.02 -18.40
CA LEU A 250 -7.26 9.79 -18.40
C LEU A 250 -6.40 8.54 -18.18
N ARG A 251 -5.31 8.35 -18.94
CA ARG A 251 -4.40 7.20 -18.74
C ARG A 251 -3.87 7.16 -17.31
N MET A 252 -3.48 8.29 -16.74
CA MET A 252 -2.96 8.34 -15.36
C MET A 252 -4.03 7.98 -14.33
N VAL A 253 -5.23 8.56 -14.43
CA VAL A 253 -6.35 8.25 -13.53
C VAL A 253 -6.77 6.78 -13.68
N LEU A 254 -6.78 6.25 -14.90
CA LEU A 254 -7.06 4.85 -15.17
C LEU A 254 -5.97 3.94 -14.57
N SER A 255 -4.69 4.30 -14.67
CA SER A 255 -3.61 3.57 -14.00
C SER A 255 -3.79 3.57 -12.48
N CYS A 256 -4.15 4.71 -11.86
CA CYS A 256 -4.46 4.75 -10.44
C CYS A 256 -5.64 3.83 -10.09
N ALA A 257 -6.70 3.81 -10.92
CA ALA A 257 -7.85 2.92 -10.72
C ALA A 257 -7.47 1.44 -10.85
N VAL A 258 -6.66 1.08 -11.84
CA VAL A 258 -6.18 -0.30 -12.03
C VAL A 258 -5.33 -0.73 -10.84
N VAL A 259 -4.35 0.07 -10.40
CA VAL A 259 -3.53 -0.24 -9.22
C VAL A 259 -4.43 -0.37 -7.98
N PHE A 260 -5.40 0.53 -7.81
CA PHE A 260 -6.29 0.48 -6.65
C PHE A 260 -7.15 -0.79 -6.61
N LEU A 261 -7.79 -1.11 -7.74
CA LEU A 261 -8.67 -2.27 -7.86
C LEU A 261 -7.91 -3.59 -7.84
N PHE A 262 -6.70 -3.64 -8.38
CA PHE A 262 -5.89 -4.85 -8.44
C PHE A 262 -5.14 -5.13 -7.12
N CYS A 263 -4.55 -4.09 -6.50
CA CYS A 263 -3.74 -4.25 -5.30
C CYS A 263 -4.56 -4.17 -4.01
N PHE A 264 -5.45 -3.18 -3.87
CA PHE A 264 -6.07 -2.88 -2.57
C PHE A 264 -7.46 -3.49 -2.42
N ALA A 265 -8.29 -3.49 -3.46
CA ALA A 265 -9.65 -4.03 -3.37
C ALA A 265 -9.71 -5.49 -2.90
N PRO A 266 -8.88 -6.42 -3.40
CA PRO A 266 -8.93 -7.82 -2.96
C PRO A 266 -8.58 -7.95 -1.46
N TYR A 267 -7.62 -7.15 -0.99
CA TYR A 267 -7.23 -7.14 0.42
C TYR A 267 -8.38 -6.68 1.31
N HIS A 268 -8.99 -5.54 0.99
CA HIS A 268 -10.10 -4.97 1.74
C HIS A 268 -11.37 -5.85 1.73
N ILE A 269 -11.58 -6.63 0.66
CA ILE A 269 -12.65 -7.65 0.64
C ILE A 269 -12.35 -8.80 1.63
N THR A 270 -11.10 -9.26 1.69
CA THR A 270 -10.72 -10.40 2.55
C THR A 270 -10.48 -10.02 4.02
N MET A 271 -10.16 -8.76 4.33
CA MET A 271 -9.77 -8.33 5.67
C MET A 271 -10.90 -8.47 6.71
N PRO A 272 -12.16 -8.10 6.45
CA PRO A 272 -13.26 -8.38 7.37
C PRO A 272 -13.50 -9.89 7.58
N LEU A 273 -13.34 -10.70 6.53
CA LEU A 273 -13.49 -12.15 6.63
C LEU A 273 -12.41 -12.78 7.52
N ASP A 274 -11.17 -12.35 7.33
CA ASP A 274 -10.03 -12.74 8.17
C ASP A 274 -10.25 -12.33 9.63
N PHE A 275 -10.78 -11.12 9.86
CA PHE A 275 -11.17 -10.68 11.20
C PHE A 275 -12.23 -11.59 11.84
N LEU A 276 -13.26 -12.00 11.10
CA LEU A 276 -14.30 -12.91 11.60
C LEU A 276 -13.75 -14.32 11.93
N VAL A 277 -12.80 -14.82 11.13
CA VAL A 277 -12.06 -16.06 11.42
C VAL A 277 -11.30 -15.92 12.73
N LYS A 278 -10.57 -14.82 12.91
CA LYS A 278 -9.75 -14.55 14.11
C LYS A 278 -10.59 -14.33 15.37
N ALA A 279 -11.77 -13.75 15.23
CA ALA A 279 -12.77 -13.61 16.29
C ALA A 279 -13.45 -14.95 16.67
N LYS A 280 -13.05 -16.08 16.06
CA LYS A 280 -13.62 -17.42 16.29
C LYS A 280 -15.13 -17.52 16.03
N ILE A 281 -15.67 -16.60 15.22
CA ILE A 281 -17.08 -16.59 14.81
C ILE A 281 -17.32 -17.68 13.75
N LEU A 282 -16.39 -17.81 12.80
CA LEU A 282 -16.42 -18.85 11.76
C LEU A 282 -15.78 -20.14 12.27
N ARG A 283 -16.59 -21.20 12.37
CA ARG A 283 -16.17 -22.50 12.95
C ARG A 283 -15.85 -23.58 11.91
N ASP A 284 -16.25 -23.38 10.65
CA ASP A 284 -15.99 -24.34 9.58
C ASP A 284 -14.52 -24.27 9.11
N CYS A 285 -13.85 -25.44 9.09
CA CYS A 285 -12.42 -25.50 8.81
C CYS A 285 -12.08 -25.26 7.34
N SER A 286 -12.93 -25.68 6.41
CA SER A 286 -12.71 -25.45 4.97
C SER A 286 -12.81 -23.96 4.64
N THR A 287 -13.86 -23.31 5.16
CA THR A 287 -14.11 -21.87 5.02
C THR A 287 -12.97 -21.06 5.64
N ARG A 288 -12.50 -21.47 6.82
CA ARG A 288 -11.35 -20.84 7.49
C ARG A 288 -10.07 -20.97 6.66
N ASP A 289 -9.74 -22.15 6.16
CA ASP A 289 -8.53 -22.35 5.34
C ASP A 289 -8.59 -21.51 4.06
N LEU A 290 -9.74 -21.48 3.39
CA LEU A 290 -9.96 -20.65 2.20
C LEU A 290 -9.75 -19.16 2.49
N ILE A 291 -10.31 -18.65 3.59
CA ILE A 291 -10.15 -17.25 3.99
C ILE A 291 -8.69 -16.92 4.30
N LEU A 292 -8.00 -17.76 5.07
CA LEU A 292 -6.59 -17.52 5.43
C LEU A 292 -5.67 -17.55 4.21
N ARG A 293 -5.86 -18.50 3.29
CA ARG A 293 -5.10 -18.58 2.04
C ARG A 293 -5.39 -17.41 1.12
N SER A 294 -6.66 -17.06 0.93
CA SER A 294 -7.03 -15.92 0.09
C SER A 294 -6.49 -14.61 0.67
N HIS A 295 -6.64 -14.37 1.98
CA HIS A 295 -6.11 -13.19 2.65
C HIS A 295 -4.58 -13.04 2.48
N THR A 296 -3.85 -14.16 2.50
CA THR A 296 -2.41 -14.18 2.26
C THR A 296 -2.06 -13.68 0.87
N VAL A 297 -2.77 -14.17 -0.16
CA VAL A 297 -2.56 -13.76 -1.55
C VAL A 297 -2.95 -12.29 -1.73
N THR A 298 -4.07 -11.85 -1.17
CA THR A 298 -4.53 -10.48 -1.30
C THR A 298 -3.65 -9.48 -0.55
N LEU A 299 -3.08 -9.85 0.60
CA LEU A 299 -2.07 -9.03 1.30
C LEU A 299 -0.77 -8.92 0.49
N CYS A 300 -0.38 -9.99 -0.21
CA CYS A 300 0.71 -9.96 -1.17
C CYS A 300 0.41 -9.02 -2.34
N LEU A 301 -0.79 -9.08 -2.94
CA LEU A 301 -1.25 -8.14 -3.98
C LEU A 301 -1.21 -6.69 -3.49
N ALA A 302 -1.66 -6.42 -2.26
CA ALA A 302 -1.60 -5.09 -1.66
C ALA A 302 -0.16 -4.61 -1.42
N SER A 303 0.82 -5.53 -1.32
CA SER A 303 2.25 -5.19 -1.21
C SER A 303 2.91 -4.95 -2.56
N LEU A 304 2.33 -5.47 -3.66
CA LEU A 304 2.84 -5.30 -5.01
C LEU A 304 2.61 -3.88 -5.57
N ASN A 305 1.79 -3.06 -4.90
CA ASN A 305 1.54 -1.66 -5.27
C ASN A 305 2.84 -0.89 -5.52
N CYS A 306 3.81 -1.01 -4.62
CA CYS A 306 5.10 -0.31 -4.71
C CYS A 306 5.91 -0.70 -5.95
N SER A 307 5.66 -1.88 -6.55
CA SER A 307 6.31 -2.32 -7.80
C SER A 307 5.54 -1.87 -9.04
N LEU A 308 4.24 -1.58 -8.92
CA LEU A 308 3.39 -1.11 -10.02
C LEU A 308 3.34 0.42 -10.15
N ASP A 309 3.57 1.14 -9.05
CA ASP A 309 3.58 2.61 -9.03
C ASP A 309 4.61 3.24 -10.00
N PRO A 310 5.80 2.64 -10.25
CA PRO A 310 6.70 3.07 -11.32
C PRO A 310 6.09 3.14 -12.73
N LEU A 311 5.07 2.34 -13.04
CA LEU A 311 4.34 2.43 -14.32
C LEU A 311 3.62 3.79 -14.44
N MET A 312 3.08 4.32 -13.35
CA MET A 312 2.49 5.65 -13.33
C MET A 312 3.54 6.76 -13.50
N TYR A 313 4.74 6.53 -12.97
CA TYR A 313 5.86 7.48 -13.10
C TYR A 313 6.35 7.54 -14.55
N TYR A 314 6.43 6.40 -15.26
CA TYR A 314 6.80 6.35 -16.67
C TYR A 314 5.91 7.27 -17.54
N PHE A 315 4.58 7.20 -17.39
CA PHE A 315 3.66 8.09 -18.11
C PHE A 315 3.83 9.57 -17.73
N THR A 316 4.38 9.83 -16.54
CA THR A 316 4.74 11.18 -16.11
C THR A 316 5.99 11.68 -16.83
N THR A 317 7.01 10.83 -16.93
CA THR A 317 8.30 11.08 -17.59
C THR A 317 8.20 11.23 -19.11
N GLU A 318 7.36 10.44 -19.78
CA GLU A 318 7.06 10.55 -21.22
C GLU A 318 6.63 11.96 -21.66
N GLU A 319 5.90 12.67 -20.80
CA GLU A 319 5.52 14.05 -21.10
C GLU A 319 6.66 15.02 -21.00
N PHE A 320 7.53 14.78 -20.02
CA PHE A 320 8.67 15.64 -19.83
C PHE A 320 9.56 15.54 -21.07
N TRP A 321 9.87 14.32 -21.53
CA TRP A 321 10.61 14.09 -22.77
C TRP A 321 9.97 14.75 -23.99
N ARG A 322 8.64 14.64 -24.13
CA ARG A 322 7.92 15.26 -25.25
C ARG A 322 7.89 16.80 -25.19
N ARG A 323 7.96 17.40 -24.00
CA ARG A 323 8.03 18.86 -23.83
C ARG A 323 9.45 19.36 -24.10
N LEU A 324 10.46 18.63 -23.66
CA LEU A 324 11.86 18.95 -23.91
C LEU A 324 12.18 18.90 -25.42
N SER A 325 11.76 17.82 -26.09
CA SER A 325 11.95 17.66 -27.54
C SER A 325 11.23 18.73 -28.37
N LYS A 326 10.23 19.41 -27.81
CA LYS A 326 9.55 20.55 -28.44
C LYS A 326 10.20 21.90 -28.12
N ALA A 327 10.93 22.01 -27.02
CA ALA A 327 11.65 23.22 -26.63
C ALA A 327 13.03 23.33 -27.31
N GLU A 328 13.57 22.22 -27.80
CA GLU A 328 14.86 22.12 -28.50
C GLU A 328 14.77 22.25 -30.02
N LEU A 329 13.62 22.65 -30.57
CA LEU A 329 13.49 23.06 -31.98
C LEU A 329 13.49 24.60 -32.04
N PRO A 330 14.63 25.24 -32.40
CA PRO A 330 14.62 26.63 -32.82
C PRO A 330 14.01 26.70 -34.24
N ASP A 331 13.09 27.64 -34.45
CA ASP A 331 12.58 28.01 -35.78
C ASP A 331 13.69 28.48 -36.73
#